data_AF-A0A397SYU8-F1
#
_entry.id   AF-A0A397SYU8-F1
#
_cell.length_a   1.000
_cell.length_b   1.000
_cell.length_c   1.000
_cell.angle_alpha   90.00
_cell.angle_beta   90.00
_cell.angle_gamma   90.00
#
_symmetry.space_group_name_H-M   'P 1'
#
loop_
_entity.id
_entity.type
_entity.pdbx_description
1 polymer ?
#
loop_
_entity_poly.entity_id
_entity_poly.type
_entity_poly.pdbx_seq_one_letter_code
_entity_poly.pdbx_strand_id
1 'polypeptide(L)'
;MQTGFRKVGPNCLENCEIQVLEYVLKWELAQNPELPSDPTSFSKDDFNTLRNTLQQCISFIRFCSLASKEFLKKVLPYKKILPEDLYKDLLKYFIENDFKQSEPRITKEIKPKNNDSM
;
A
#
# COMPACT_ATOMS: atom_id res chain seq x y z
N MET A 1 35.12 21.28 -19.82
CA MET A 1 34.62 19.88 -19.80
C MET A 1 34.22 19.57 -18.36
N GLN A 2 32.92 19.50 -18.06
CA GLN A 2 32.43 19.12 -16.73
C GLN A 2 31.49 17.94 -16.90
N THR A 3 31.95 16.77 -16.46
CA THR A 3 31.17 15.54 -16.39
C THR A 3 30.17 15.66 -15.25
N GLY A 4 28.88 15.72 -15.59
CA GLY A 4 27.79 15.69 -14.63
C GLY A 4 27.62 14.28 -14.06
N PHE A 5 28.01 14.08 -12.81
CA PHE A 5 27.58 12.92 -12.05
C PHE A 5 26.08 13.04 -11.79
N ARG A 6 25.28 12.18 -12.43
CA ARG A 6 23.87 11.98 -12.08
C ARG A 6 23.84 11.49 -10.63
N LYS A 7 23.52 12.38 -9.69
CA LYS A 7 23.12 11.97 -8.34
C LYS A 7 21.90 11.07 -8.49
N VAL A 8 22.10 9.77 -8.34
CA VAL A 8 21.01 8.84 -8.08
C VAL A 8 20.61 9.12 -6.63
N GLY A 9 19.48 9.81 -6.44
CA GLY A 9 18.94 10.08 -5.11
C GLY A 9 18.64 8.77 -4.38
N PRO A 10 18.68 8.76 -3.03
CA PRO A 10 18.13 7.63 -2.30
C PRO A 10 16.65 7.58 -2.64
N ASN A 11 16.17 6.45 -3.16
CA ASN A 11 14.81 5.92 -3.03
C ASN A 11 14.52 4.83 -4.08
N CYS A 12 15.53 4.02 -4.43
CA CYS A 12 15.32 2.81 -5.24
C CYS A 12 14.62 1.68 -4.46
N LEU A 13 14.23 1.89 -3.19
CA LEU A 13 13.75 0.84 -2.28
C LEU A 13 12.38 1.13 -1.63
N GLU A 14 11.78 2.30 -1.84
CA GLU A 14 10.50 2.66 -1.18
C GLU A 14 9.25 2.18 -1.94
N ASN A 15 9.40 1.66 -3.16
CA ASN A 15 8.30 1.27 -4.05
C ASN A 15 8.17 -0.26 -4.28
N CYS A 16 8.96 -1.07 -3.58
CA CYS A 16 9.23 -2.44 -4.04
C CYS A 16 8.16 -3.49 -3.68
N GLU A 17 7.36 -3.30 -2.63
CA GLU A 17 6.62 -4.42 -2.01
C GLU A 17 5.28 -4.73 -2.70
N ILE A 18 4.54 -3.69 -3.10
CA ILE A 18 3.28 -3.86 -3.83
C ILE A 18 3.52 -4.24 -5.28
N GLN A 19 4.63 -3.76 -5.85
CA GLN A 19 5.05 -4.20 -7.16
C GLN A 19 5.33 -5.70 -7.12
N VAL A 20 5.98 -6.21 -6.07
CA VAL A 20 6.14 -7.66 -5.88
C VAL A 20 4.78 -8.35 -5.80
N LEU A 21 3.82 -7.86 -5.01
CA LEU A 21 2.47 -8.44 -4.97
C LEU A 21 1.80 -8.45 -6.36
N GLU A 22 1.86 -7.34 -7.10
CA GLU A 22 1.31 -7.24 -8.46
C GLU A 22 2.01 -8.18 -9.45
N TYR A 23 3.34 -8.32 -9.36
CA TYR A 23 4.10 -9.24 -10.20
C TYR A 23 3.77 -10.69 -9.90
N VAL A 24 3.70 -11.07 -8.61
CA VAL A 24 3.35 -12.44 -8.23
C VAL A 24 1.91 -12.75 -8.64
N LEU A 25 0.97 -11.81 -8.49
CA LEU A 25 -0.40 -11.98 -8.98
C LEU A 25 -0.46 -12.15 -10.50
N LYS A 26 0.24 -11.30 -11.26
CA LYS A 26 0.31 -11.43 -12.73
C LYS A 26 0.94 -12.75 -13.15
N TRP A 27 1.98 -13.19 -12.46
CA TRP A 27 2.63 -14.47 -12.71
C TRP A 27 1.68 -15.63 -12.42
N GLU A 28 0.94 -15.60 -11.30
CA GLU A 28 -0.02 -16.66 -10.96
C GLU A 28 -1.16 -16.76 -11.97
N LEU A 29 -1.69 -15.63 -12.43
CA LEU A 29 -2.73 -15.58 -13.47
C LEU A 29 -2.20 -16.06 -14.83
N ALA A 30 -0.92 -15.82 -15.13
CA ALA A 30 -0.30 -16.34 -16.34
C ALA A 30 -0.08 -17.86 -16.29
N GLN A 31 0.15 -18.42 -15.10
CA GLN A 31 0.34 -19.85 -14.90
C GLN A 31 -0.97 -20.64 -14.86
N ASN A 32 -2.08 -19.99 -14.48
CA ASN A 32 -3.41 -20.61 -14.44
C ASN A 32 -4.35 -19.91 -15.45
N PRO A 33 -4.24 -20.23 -16.75
CA PRO A 33 -5.05 -19.60 -17.80
C PRO A 33 -6.56 -19.90 -17.69
N GLU A 34 -6.94 -20.87 -16.87
CA GLU A 34 -8.35 -21.19 -16.57
C GLU A 34 -8.99 -20.19 -15.59
N LEU A 35 -8.17 -19.39 -14.89
CA LEU A 35 -8.67 -18.38 -13.99
C LEU A 35 -9.30 -17.21 -14.76
N PRO A 36 -10.41 -16.64 -14.25
CA PRO A 36 -10.94 -15.40 -14.79
C PRO A 36 -9.88 -14.29 -14.73
N SER A 37 -9.92 -13.35 -15.69
CA SER A 37 -9.06 -12.16 -15.60
C SER A 37 -9.55 -11.13 -14.59
N ASP A 38 -10.85 -11.18 -14.23
CA ASP A 38 -11.45 -10.29 -13.23
C ASP A 38 -11.54 -11.00 -11.86
N PRO A 39 -10.84 -10.51 -10.82
CA PRO A 39 -10.91 -11.04 -9.45
C PRO A 39 -12.32 -11.08 -8.85
N THR A 40 -13.24 -10.25 -9.35
CA THR A 40 -14.63 -10.27 -8.88
C THR A 40 -15.41 -11.49 -9.36
N SER A 41 -14.94 -12.14 -10.41
CA SER A 41 -15.57 -13.32 -11.03
C SER A 41 -15.03 -14.65 -10.47
N PHE A 42 -14.10 -14.62 -9.52
CA PHE A 42 -13.46 -15.83 -8.99
C PHE A 42 -14.44 -16.66 -8.19
N SER A 43 -14.43 -17.96 -8.46
CA SER A 43 -15.08 -18.97 -7.63
C SER A 43 -14.33 -19.17 -6.32
N LYS A 44 -14.94 -19.93 -5.40
CA LYS A 44 -14.29 -20.26 -4.12
C LYS A 44 -13.00 -21.07 -4.33
N ASP A 45 -12.98 -21.94 -5.33
CA ASP A 45 -11.84 -22.80 -5.62
C ASP A 45 -10.70 -22.01 -6.26
N ASP A 46 -11.02 -21.06 -7.14
CA ASP A 46 -10.04 -20.11 -7.71
C ASP A 46 -9.31 -19.34 -6.60
N PHE A 47 -10.07 -18.85 -5.61
CA PHE A 47 -9.50 -18.16 -4.45
C PHE A 47 -8.61 -19.09 -3.60
N ASN A 48 -9.00 -20.35 -3.41
CA ASN A 48 -8.21 -21.31 -2.63
C ASN A 48 -6.89 -21.66 -3.35
N THR A 49 -6.93 -21.83 -4.66
CA THR A 49 -5.73 -22.07 -5.49
C THR A 49 -4.78 -20.89 -5.37
N LEU A 50 -5.25 -19.66 -5.62
CA LEU A 50 -4.43 -18.46 -5.45
C LEU A 50 -3.85 -18.35 -4.05
N ARG A 51 -4.67 -18.56 -3.02
CA ARG A 51 -4.24 -18.43 -1.63
C ARG A 51 -3.10 -19.39 -1.32
N ASN A 52 -3.20 -20.65 -1.74
CA ASN A 52 -2.16 -21.64 -1.48
C ASN A 52 -0.84 -21.27 -2.16
N THR A 53 -0.88 -20.84 -3.43
CA THR A 53 0.35 -20.46 -4.15
C THR A 53 0.96 -19.18 -3.59
N LEU A 54 0.13 -18.21 -3.23
CA LEU A 54 0.57 -16.90 -2.78
C LEU A 54 0.93 -16.85 -1.31
N GLN A 55 0.50 -17.83 -0.49
CA GLN A 55 0.73 -17.82 0.96
C GLN A 55 2.21 -17.66 1.32
N GLN A 56 3.10 -18.37 0.61
CA GLN A 56 4.54 -18.24 0.86
C GLN A 56 5.03 -16.86 0.44
N CYS A 57 4.68 -16.38 -0.75
CA CYS A 57 5.09 -15.05 -1.23
C CYS A 57 4.61 -13.92 -0.32
N ILE A 58 3.35 -13.97 0.13
CA ILE A 58 2.73 -12.97 1.00
C ILE A 58 3.47 -12.86 2.34
N SER A 59 3.97 -13.98 2.89
CA SER A 59 4.72 -13.97 4.16
C SER A 59 6.03 -13.17 4.09
N PHE A 60 6.59 -12.97 2.89
CA PHE A 60 7.80 -12.19 2.68
C PHE A 60 7.54 -10.72 2.35
N ILE A 61 6.28 -10.34 2.09
CA ILE A 61 5.91 -8.97 1.76
C ILE A 61 5.68 -8.21 3.07
N ARG A 62 6.56 -7.26 3.37
CA ARG A 62 6.28 -6.23 4.38
C ARG A 62 5.38 -5.20 3.71
N PHE A 63 4.30 -4.78 4.37
CA PHE A 63 3.32 -3.88 3.76
C PHE A 63 3.43 -2.45 4.33
N CYS A 64 4.63 -1.88 4.37
CA CYS A 64 4.90 -0.73 5.24
C CYS A 64 4.96 0.63 4.53
N SER A 65 4.56 0.72 3.25
CA SER A 65 4.98 1.85 2.39
C SER A 65 3.86 2.49 1.56
N LEU A 66 2.59 2.11 1.77
CA LEU A 66 1.50 2.58 0.90
C LEU A 66 0.82 3.84 1.43
N ALA A 67 0.34 4.65 0.48
CA ALA A 67 -0.74 5.60 0.74
C ALA A 67 -2.09 4.88 0.73
N SER A 68 -3.06 5.37 1.51
CA SER A 68 -4.38 4.75 1.68
C SER A 68 -5.15 4.59 0.36
N LYS A 69 -4.98 5.54 -0.58
CA LYS A 69 -5.56 5.44 -1.93
C LYS A 69 -5.00 4.27 -2.75
N GLU A 70 -3.71 3.96 -2.61
CA GLU A 70 -3.08 2.85 -3.32
C GLU A 70 -3.50 1.51 -2.72
N PHE A 71 -3.64 1.44 -1.40
CA PHE A 71 -4.18 0.26 -0.72
C PHE A 71 -5.59 -0.10 -1.24
N LEU A 72 -6.49 0.89 -1.31
CA LEU A 72 -7.87 0.67 -1.78
C LEU A 72 -7.93 0.17 -3.23
N LYS A 73 -7.00 0.60 -4.09
CA LYS A 73 -6.98 0.19 -5.49
C LYS A 73 -6.30 -1.15 -5.73
N LYS A 74 -5.21 -1.42 -5.01
CA LYS A 74 -4.29 -2.53 -5.33
C LYS A 74 -4.42 -3.72 -4.39
N VAL A 75 -4.83 -3.50 -3.15
CA VAL A 75 -4.88 -4.56 -2.12
C VAL A 75 -6.33 -4.99 -1.86
N LEU A 76 -7.27 -4.04 -1.81
CA LEU A 76 -8.68 -4.33 -1.52
C LEU A 76 -9.34 -5.36 -2.45
N PRO A 77 -9.11 -5.37 -3.78
CA PRO A 77 -9.71 -6.38 -4.68
C PRO A 77 -9.32 -7.81 -4.30
N TYR A 78 -8.15 -7.97 -3.67
CA TYR A 78 -7.55 -9.24 -3.32
C TYR A 78 -7.70 -9.58 -1.83
N LYS A 79 -8.58 -8.91 -1.09
CA LYS A 79 -8.82 -9.17 0.34
C LYS A 79 -9.02 -10.65 0.68
N LYS A 80 -9.69 -11.41 -0.20
CA LYS A 80 -10.07 -12.81 0.03
C LYS A 80 -8.89 -13.79 -0.05
N ILE A 81 -7.78 -13.40 -0.71
CA ILE A 81 -6.57 -14.23 -0.80
C ILE A 81 -5.57 -13.94 0.32
N LEU A 82 -5.68 -12.79 0.98
CA LEU A 82 -4.79 -12.41 2.06
C LEU A 82 -5.19 -13.15 3.35
N PRO A 83 -4.21 -13.57 4.17
CA PRO A 83 -4.47 -13.97 5.55
C PRO A 83 -5.28 -12.91 6.29
N GLU A 84 -6.30 -13.33 7.05
CA GLU A 84 -7.23 -12.42 7.70
C GLU A 84 -6.53 -11.47 8.68
N ASP A 85 -5.59 -12.01 9.48
CA ASP A 85 -4.82 -11.22 10.45
C ASP A 85 -3.97 -10.16 9.75
N LEU A 86 -3.32 -10.53 8.63
CA LEU A 86 -2.55 -9.59 7.82
C LEU A 86 -3.43 -8.47 7.26
N TYR A 87 -4.61 -8.80 6.75
CA TYR A 87 -5.54 -7.79 6.23
C TYR A 87 -6.03 -6.83 7.34
N LYS A 88 -6.28 -7.35 8.55
CA LYS A 88 -6.65 -6.52 9.71
C LYS A 88 -5.52 -5.58 10.14
N ASP A 89 -4.29 -6.10 10.22
CA ASP A 89 -3.11 -5.30 10.57
C ASP A 89 -2.87 -4.21 9.54
N LEU A 90 -3.03 -4.54 8.25
CA LEU A 90 -2.98 -3.59 7.15
C LEU A 90 -4.03 -2.50 7.30
N LEU A 91 -5.28 -2.90 7.45
CA LEU A 91 -6.39 -1.97 7.58
C LEU A 91 -6.18 -1.01 8.77
N LYS A 92 -5.72 -1.54 9.90
CA LYS A 92 -5.39 -0.76 11.09
C LYS A 92 -4.28 0.25 10.80
N TYR A 93 -3.19 -0.17 10.14
CA TYR A 93 -2.10 0.71 9.74
C TYR A 93 -2.61 1.89 8.87
N PHE A 94 -3.42 1.61 7.84
CA PHE A 94 -3.93 2.68 6.96
C PHE A 94 -4.86 3.64 7.69
N ILE A 95 -5.78 3.12 8.52
CA ILE A 95 -6.68 3.93 9.31
C ILE A 95 -5.88 4.86 10.24
N GLU A 96 -4.91 4.31 10.98
CA GLU A 96 -4.06 5.10 11.88
C GLU A 96 -3.19 6.12 11.14
N ASN A 97 -2.74 5.82 9.93
CA ASN A 97 -1.89 6.72 9.14
C ASN A 97 -2.70 7.85 8.47
N ASP A 98 -3.95 7.58 8.04
CA ASP A 98 -4.89 8.62 7.56
C ASP A 98 -5.25 9.62 8.68
N PHE A 99 -5.40 9.14 9.91
CA PHE A 99 -5.63 10.03 11.06
C PHE A 99 -4.41 10.89 11.41
N LYS A 100 -3.18 10.39 11.19
CA LYS A 100 -1.96 11.18 11.40
C LYS A 100 -1.77 12.26 10.35
N GLN A 101 -2.27 12.07 9.13
CA GLN A 101 -2.17 13.06 8.06
C GLN A 101 -3.21 14.18 8.16
N SER A 102 -4.27 13.96 8.93
CA SER A 102 -5.33 14.94 9.19
C SER A 102 -5.17 15.73 10.51
N GLU A 103 -4.07 15.55 11.24
CA GLU A 103 -3.70 16.45 12.35
C GLU A 103 -3.62 17.90 11.83
N PRO A 104 -4.50 18.80 12.32
CA PRO A 104 -4.39 20.20 11.97
C PRO A 104 -3.08 20.71 12.58
N ARG A 105 -2.16 21.19 11.74
CA ARG A 105 -1.07 22.03 12.21
C ARG A 105 -1.72 23.19 12.95
N ILE A 106 -1.69 23.17 14.28
CA ILE A 106 -2.10 24.31 15.10
C ILE A 106 -1.11 25.42 14.74
N THR A 107 -1.53 26.30 13.82
CA THR A 107 -0.87 27.56 13.54
C THR A 107 -0.83 28.31 14.86
N LYS A 108 0.36 28.46 15.45
CA LYS A 108 0.55 29.24 16.66
C LYS A 108 -0.13 30.59 16.46
N GLU A 109 -1.16 30.85 17.26
CA GLU A 109 -1.94 32.07 17.24
C GLU A 109 -1.02 33.29 17.35
N ILE A 110 -1.05 34.16 16.35
CA ILE A 110 -0.49 35.49 16.47
C ILE A 110 -1.46 36.25 17.40
N LYS A 111 -1.07 36.39 18.67
CA LYS A 111 -1.78 37.27 19.62
C LYS A 111 -1.90 38.66 19.01
N PRO A 112 -3.10 39.28 18.96
CA PRO A 112 -3.20 40.69 18.62
C PRO A 112 -2.51 41.51 19.71
N LYS A 113 -1.64 42.41 19.28
CA LYS A 113 -0.96 43.38 20.13
C LYS A 113 -1.99 44.45 20.48
N ASN A 114 -2.63 44.33 21.65
CA ASN A 114 -3.43 45.42 22.20
C ASN A 114 -2.49 46.58 22.49
N ASN A 115 -2.63 47.65 21.71
CA ASN A 115 -2.07 48.96 21.97
C ASN A 115 -3.17 49.82 22.60
N ASP A 116 -3.35 49.66 23.91
CA ASP A 116 -3.95 50.69 24.74
C ASP A 116 -2.82 51.43 25.48
N SER A 117 -3.02 52.75 25.65
CA SER A 117 -2.17 53.75 26.33
C SER A 117 -1.12 54.43 25.42
N MET A 118 -1.13 55.74 25.21
CA MET A 118 -1.60 56.86 26.04
C MET A 118 -1.96 58.08 25.17
#